data_AF-A0A3D4P9L8-F1
#
_entry.id   AF-A0A3D4P9L8-F1
#
_cell.length_a   1.000
_cell.length_b   1.000
_cell.length_c   1.000
_cell.angle_alpha   90.00
_cell.angle_beta   90.00
_cell.angle_gamma   90.00
#
_symmetry.space_group_name_H-M   'P 1'
#
loop_
_entity.id
_entity.type
_entity.pdbx_description
1 polymer ?
#
loop_
_entity_poly.entity_id
_entity_poly.type
_entity_poly.pdbx_seq_one_letter_code
_entity_poly.pdbx_strand_id
1 'polypeptide(L)' 'MTTPVWKPMPVISPDEINVILATDCGSTTTKAIMIEKIDGHYRQTYRGEAPTTVEEPAANVT' A
#
# COMPACT_ATOMS: atom_id res chain seq x y z
N MET A 1 -22.49 0.99 26.46
CA MET A 1 -22.02 1.78 25.31
C MET A 1 -20.61 2.24 25.60
N THR A 2 -19.59 1.53 25.15
CA THR A 2 -18.18 1.93 25.32
C THR A 2 -17.74 2.63 24.04
N THR A 3 -17.32 3.89 24.16
CA THR A 3 -16.71 4.63 23.04
C THR A 3 -15.46 3.89 22.56
N PRO A 4 -15.22 3.80 21.24
CA PRO A 4 -13.98 3.24 20.73
C PRO A 4 -12.82 4.16 21.13
N VAL A 5 -11.81 3.59 21.80
CA VAL A 5 -10.56 4.29 22.09
C VAL A 5 -9.73 4.31 20.81
N TRP A 6 -9.66 5.47 20.15
CA TRP A 6 -8.77 5.66 19.01
C TRP A 6 -7.32 5.64 19.50
N LYS A 7 -6.58 4.59 19.13
CA LYS A 7 -5.12 4.56 19.31
C LYS A 7 -4.52 5.53 18.30
N PRO A 8 -3.69 6.52 18.72
CA PRO A 8 -3.01 7.39 17.78
C PRO A 8 -2.15 6.54 16.84
N MET A 9 -2.18 6.87 15.55
CA MET A 9 -1.27 6.22 14.60
C MET A 9 0.17 6.48 15.03
N PRO A 10 1.07 5.48 14.90
CA PRO A 10 2.48 5.72 15.12
C PRO A 10 2.96 6.84 14.20
N VAL A 11 3.72 7.78 14.74
CA VAL A 11 4.43 8.77 13.93
C VAL A 11 5.52 8.02 13.17
N ILE A 12 5.43 8.00 11.85
CA ILE A 12 6.45 7.40 10.99
C ILE A 12 7.49 8.49 10.70
N SER A 13 8.75 8.22 11.06
CA SER A 13 9.88 9.07 10.65
C SER A 13 10.20 8.82 9.18
N PRO A 14 10.13 9.83 8.29
CA PRO A 14 10.42 9.65 6.87
C PRO A 14 11.84 9.11 6.58
N ASP A 15 12.79 9.38 7.48
CA ASP A 15 14.19 8.96 7.33
C ASP A 15 14.40 7.46 7.53
N GLU A 16 13.47 6.81 8.25
CA GLU A 16 13.48 5.37 8.55
C GLU A 16 12.83 4.52 7.45
N ILE A 17 12.22 5.16 6.44
CA ILE A 17 11.60 4.46 5.31
C ILE A 17 12.72 3.94 4.39
N ASN A 18 12.88 2.62 4.31
CA ASN A 18 13.86 1.97 3.42
C ASN A 18 13.22 1.40 2.14
N VAL A 19 11.93 1.10 2.19
CA VAL A 19 11.17 0.48 1.10
C VAL A 19 9.80 1.13 1.01
N ILE A 20 9.38 1.46 -0.21
CA ILE A 20 8.05 1.93 -0.55
C ILE A 20 7.49 0.97 -1.59
N LEU A 21 6.36 0.33 -1.28
CA LEU A 21 5.58 -0.42 -2.23
C LEU A 21 4.39 0.45 -2.64
N ALA A 22 4.35 0.87 -3.90
CA ALA A 22 3.23 1.60 -4.46
C ALA A 22 2.44 0.69 -5.40
N THR A 23 1.14 0.56 -5.13
CA THR A 23 0.23 -0.27 -5.93
C THR A 23 -0.85 0.60 -6.58
N ASP A 24 -1.08 0.37 -7.87
CA ASP A 24 -2.18 0.95 -8.64
C ASP A 24 -3.17 -0.17 -8.98
N CYS A 25 -4.31 -0.17 -8.30
CA CYS A 25 -5.37 -1.16 -8.50
C CYS A 25 -6.30 -0.72 -9.63
N GLY A 26 -5.92 -1.03 -10.87
CA GLY A 26 -6.77 -0.79 -12.04
C GLY A 26 -7.91 -1.80 -12.14
N SER A 27 -8.84 -1.57 -13.08
CA SER A 27 -9.98 -2.48 -13.33
C SER A 27 -9.59 -3.82 -13.95
N THR A 28 -8.47 -3.87 -14.68
CA THR A 28 -7.99 -5.08 -15.37
C THR A 28 -6.69 -5.60 -14.78
N THR A 29 -5.81 -4.72 -14.33
CA THR A 29 -4.48 -5.07 -13.84
C THR A 29 -4.17 -4.27 -12.59
N THR A 30 -3.68 -4.97 -11.56
CA THR A 30 -3.02 -4.36 -10.42
C THR A 30 -1.54 -4.26 -10.74
N LYS A 31 -1.02 -3.04 -10.71
CA LYS A 31 0.42 -2.78 -10.88
C LYS A 31 1.05 -2.49 -9.53
N ALA A 32 2.30 -2.90 -9.38
CA ALA A 32 3.10 -2.63 -8.22
C ALA A 32 4.49 -2.14 -8.65
N ILE A 33 5.02 -1.15 -7.95
CA ILE A 33 6.42 -0.79 -8.04
C ILE A 33 7.03 -0.84 -6.64
N MET A 34 8.22 -1.42 -6.54
CA MET A 34 9.04 -1.36 -5.34
C MET A 34 10.10 -0.29 -5.52
N ILE A 35 10.17 0.64 -4.57
CA ILE A 35 11.13 1.72 -4.51
C ILE A 35 11.96 1.51 -3.24
N GLU A 36 13.26 1.34 -3.40
CA GLU A 36 14.19 1.07 -2.30
C GLU A 36 15.16 2.24 -2.12
N LYS A 37 15.54 2.50 -0.88
CA LYS A 37 16.59 3.47 -0.53
C LYS A 37 17.95 2.78 -0.68
N ILE A 38 18.65 3.08 -1.76
CA ILE A 38 19.98 2.57 -2.08
C ILE A 38 20.95 3.74 -2.09
N ASP A 39 22.02 3.66 -1.29
CA ASP A 39 23.03 4.71 -1.13
C ASP A 39 22.42 6.09 -0.79
N GLY A 40 21.38 6.10 0.05
CA GLY A 40 20.70 7.34 0.46
C GLY A 40 19.69 7.90 -0.55
N HIS A 41 19.52 7.26 -1.71
CA HIS A 41 18.57 7.69 -2.73
C HIS A 41 17.48 6.66 -2.97
N TYR A 42 16.25 7.12 -3.15
CA TYR A 42 15.15 6.25 -3.56
C TYR A 42 15.26 5.91 -5.04
N ARG A 43 15.26 4.62 -5.33
CA ARG A 43 15.31 4.08 -6.70
C ARG A 43 14.21 3.07 -6.87
N GLN A 44 13.50 3.14 -7.99
CA GLN A 44 12.56 2.10 -8.36
C GLN A 44 13.34 0.88 -8.84
N THR A 45 13.28 -0.21 -8.08
CA THR A 45 14.11 -1.41 -8.30
C THR A 45 13.34 -2.56 -8.93
N TYR A 46 12.04 -2.67 -8.65
CA TYR A 46 11.19 -3.72 -9.20
C TYR A 46 9.86 -3.18 -9.69
N ARG A 47 9.30 -3.89 -10.68
CA ARG A 47 7.93 -3.72 -11.15
C ARG A 47 7.25 -5.08 -11.14
N GLY A 48 5.98 -5.09 -10.79
CA GLY A 48 5.11 -6.26 -10.87
C GLY A 48 3.77 -5.86 -11.44
N GLU A 49 3.14 -6.81 -12.12
CA GLU A 49 1.76 -6.67 -12.54
C GLU A 49 1.07 -8.04 -12.51
N ALA A 50 -0.20 -8.03 -12.13
CA ALA A 50 -1.06 -9.21 -12.13
C ALA A 50 -2.47 -8.78 -12.54
N PRO A 51 -3.29 -9.68 -13.12
CA PRO A 51 -4.71 -9.41 -13.31
C PRO A 51 -5.34 -8.98 -11.98
N THR A 52 -6.17 -7.95 -12.02
CA THR A 52 -6.90 -7.51 -10.83
C THR A 52 -7.82 -8.64 -10.38
N THR A 53 -7.71 -9.06 -9.12
CA THR A 53 -8.65 -10.01 -8.54
C THR A 53 -9.99 -9.31 -8.38
N VAL A 54 -11.04 -9.91 -8.95
CA VAL A 54 -12.41 -9.49 -8.69
C VAL A 54 -12.92 -10.35 -7.54
N GLU A 55 -12.86 -9.82 -6.34
CA GLU A 55 -13.80 -10.23 -5.30
C GLU A 55 -15.07 -9.41 -5.55
N GLU A 56 -16.24 -10.05 -5.60
CA GLU A 56 -17.49 -9.28 -5.60
C GLU A 56 -17.45 -8.32 -4.40
N PRO A 57 -17.84 -7.04 -4.55
CA PRO A 57 -17.97 -6.15 -3.42
C PRO A 57 -18.80 -6.88 -2.36
N ALA A 58 -18.31 -6.95 -1.12
CA ALA A 58 -19.07 -7.56 -0.04
C ALA A 58 -20.50 -7.02 -0.12
N ALA A 59 -21.46 -7.93 -0.33
CA ALA A 59 -22.84 -7.58 -0.65
C ALA A 59 -23.30 -6.49 0.30
N ASN A 60 -23.94 -5.45 -0.23
CA ASN A 60 -24.36 -4.27 0.51
C ASN A 60 -25.03 -4.69 1.83
N VAL A 61 -24.30 -4.59 2.94
CA VAL A 61 -24.83 -4.82 4.29
C VAL A 61 -25.60 -3.56 4.67
N THR A 62 -26.82 -3.48 4.15
CA THR A 62 -27.83 -2.50 4.56
C THR A 62 -28.37 -2.84 5.95
#